data_AF-A0A496ZXT4-F1
#
_entry.id   AF-A0A496ZXT4-F1
#
_cell.length_a   1.000
_cell.length_b   1.000
_cell.length_c   1.000
_cell.angle_alpha   90.00
_cell.angle_beta   90.00
_cell.angle_gamma   90.00
#
_symmetry.space_group_name_H-M   'P 1'
#
loop_
_entity.id
_entity.type
_entity.pdbx_description
1 polymer ?
#
loop_
_entity_poly.entity_id
_entity_poly.type
_entity_poly.pdbx_seq_one_letter_code
_entity_poly.pdbx_strand_id
1 'polypeptide(L)' 'WSCYRNNDIACGKCDSCVLRVNAFKEAGLKDPIPYEIEMNW' A
#
# COMPACT_ATOMS: atom_id res chain seq x y z
N TRP A 1 7.72 8.28 4.24
CA TRP A 1 6.29 7.96 4.22
C TRP A 1 5.79 7.98 2.80
N SER A 2 5.10 6.95 2.34
CA SER A 2 4.63 6.89 0.95
C SER A 2 3.16 7.27 0.77
N CYS A 3 2.33 7.34 1.82
CA CYS A 3 0.90 7.66 1.65
C CYS A 3 0.66 9.17 1.55
N TYR A 4 -0.13 9.62 0.58
CA TYR A 4 -0.48 11.05 0.44
C TYR A 4 -1.71 11.49 1.26
N ARG A 5 -2.38 10.56 1.93
CA ARG A 5 -3.66 10.84 2.60
C ARG A 5 -3.71 10.51 4.08
N ASN A 6 -2.74 9.77 4.62
CA ASN A 6 -2.78 9.41 6.03
C ASN A 6 -1.38 9.32 6.66
N ASN A 7 -1.39 9.92 7.85
CA ASN A 7 -0.50 10.01 8.99
C ASN A 7 -0.02 8.76 9.75
N ASP A 8 -0.58 7.57 9.53
CA ASP A 8 -0.23 6.41 10.37
C ASP A 8 -0.44 5.07 9.67
N ILE A 9 -1.52 4.95 8.89
CA ILE A 9 -1.90 3.74 8.15
C ILE A 9 -1.99 4.08 6.66
N ALA A 10 -1.51 3.20 5.77
CA ALA A 10 -1.59 3.48 4.34
C ALA A 10 -3.05 3.39 3.83
N CYS A 11 -3.53 4.40 3.11
CA CYS A 11 -4.94 4.43 2.68
C CYS A 11 -5.30 3.40 1.59
N GLY A 12 -4.32 2.82 0.90
CA GLY A 12 -4.52 1.81 -0.16
C GLY A 12 -5.14 2.31 -1.47
N LYS A 13 -5.58 3.57 -1.52
CA LYS A 13 -6.35 4.14 -2.65
C LYS A 13 -5.75 5.38 -3.30
N CYS A 14 -4.65 5.92 -2.76
CA CYS A 14 -3.92 7.03 -3.41
C CYS A 14 -2.85 6.50 -4.37
N ASP A 15 -2.43 7.32 -5.32
CA ASP A 15 -1.49 6.92 -6.38
C ASP A 15 -0.23 6.26 -5.83
N SER A 16 0.36 6.84 -4.79
CA SER A 16 1.57 6.28 -4.17
C SER A 16 1.32 4.94 -3.46
N CYS A 17 0.15 4.74 -2.83
CA CYS A 17 -0.22 3.43 -2.29
C CYS A 17 -0.39 2.40 -3.41
N VAL A 18 -1.04 2.77 -4.52
CA VAL A 18 -1.26 1.87 -5.66
C VAL A 18 0.07 1.46 -6.29
N LEU A 19 0.96 2.43 -6.55
CA LEU A 19 2.29 2.17 -7.09
C LEU A 19 3.10 1.23 -6.19
N ARG A 20 3.08 1.49 -4.87
CA ARG A 20 3.76 0.65 -3.89
C ARG A 20 3.22 -0.78 -3.88
N VAL A 21 1.90 -0.95 -3.82
CA VAL A 21 1.25 -2.27 -3.83
C VAL A 21 1.61 -3.05 -5.10
N ASN A 22 1.58 -2.40 -6.26
CA ASN A 22 1.93 -3.04 -7.52
C ASN A 22 3.38 -3.52 -7.52
N ALA A 23 4.33 -2.71 -7.02
CA ALA A 23 5.73 -3.11 -6.90
C ALA A 23 5.92 -4.35 -6.00
N PHE A 24 5.19 -4.42 -4.87
CA PHE A 24 5.21 -5.61 -4.02
C PHE A 24 4.62 -6.85 -4.71
N LYS A 25 3.49 -6.69 -5.40
CA LYS A 25 2.86 -7.77 -6.18
C LYS A 25 3.76 -8.29 -7.30
N GLU A 26 4.40 -7.39 -8.04
CA GLU A 26 5.37 -7.74 -9.11
C GLU A 26 6.59 -8.48 -8.56
N ALA A 27 7.02 -8.14 -7.35
CA ALA A 27 8.09 -8.86 -6.65
C ALA A 27 7.63 -10.21 -6.04
N GLY A 28 6.34 -10.53 -6.07
CA GLY A 28 5.78 -11.71 -5.41
C GLY A 28 5.83 -11.64 -3.88
N LEU A 29 5.88 -10.43 -3.33
CA LEU A 29 5.99 -10.16 -1.90
C LEU A 29 4.73 -9.48 -1.36
N LYS A 30 4.50 -9.63 -0.05
CA LYS A 30 3.46 -8.88 0.67
C LYS A 30 4.06 -7.63 1.27
N ASP A 31 3.35 -6.50 1.16
CA ASP A 31 3.79 -5.28 1.82
C ASP A 31 3.64 -5.41 3.34
N PRO A 32 4.69 -5.17 4.14
CA PRO A 32 4.63 -5.34 5.59
C PRO A 32 3.86 -4.24 6.33
N ILE A 33 3.45 -3.15 5.66
CA ILE A 33 2.74 -2.05 6.34
C ILE A 33 1.22 -2.28 6.35
N PRO A 34 0.50 -1.78 7.38
CA PRO A 34 -0.94 -1.88 7.44
C PRO A 34 -1.62 -0.94 6.42
N TYR A 35 -2.78 -1.38 5.93
CA TYR A 35 -3.64 -0.63 5.02
C TYR A 35 -5.04 -0.46 5.61
N GLU A 36 -5.71 0.66 5.30
CA GLU A 36 -7.12 0.91 5.70
C GLU A 36 -8.11 0.00 4.97
N ILE A 37 -7.69 -0.53 3.82
CA ILE A 37 -8.48 -1.44 3.00
C ILE A 37 -8.00 -2.87 3.21
N GLU A 38 -8.91 -3.82 3.07
CA GLU A 38 -8.55 -5.23 3.03
C GLU A 38 -7.73 -5.50 1.76
N MET A 39 -6.52 -6.03 1.94
CA MET A 39 -5.60 -6.32 0.86
C MET A 39 -5.54 -7.83 0.62
N ASN A 40 -6.13 -8.25 -0.50
CA ASN A 40 -5.92 -9.60 -1.03
C ASN A 40 -4.59 -9.60 -1.81
N TRP A 41 -3.55 -10.06 -1.12
CA TRP A 41 -2.18 -10.16 -1.62
C TRP A 41 -1.98 -11.36 -2.53
#